data_AF-A0A2N6NM97-F1
#
_entry.id   AF-A0A2N6NM97-F1
#
_cell.length_a   1.000
_cell.length_b   1.000
_cell.length_c   1.000
_cell.angle_alpha   90.00
_cell.angle_beta   90.00
_cell.angle_gamma   90.00
#
_symmetry.space_group_name_H-M   'P 1'
#
loop_
_entity.id
_entity.type
_entity.pdbx_description
1 polymer ?
#
loop_
_entity_poly.entity_id
_entity_poly.type
_entity_poly.pdbx_seq_one_letter_code
_entity_poly.pdbx_strand_id
1 'polypeptide(L)'
;MHATSSSQRGVDHGTSTQSKRLEYLERIVRSHAGPEMPLDLDTLRNLADEADSRHSPSVTSHEDEVDKSITMQSLDGNVMLFDEYYRPDELRSPTGSLVPLSSLPPRSITDFLIHCFFQHAEANYSFVDRDWLCSQVDVVYENPMALSNRDIGTLSMTFTILAIGTQYAYLESIAEGKSTTSAGDSKQFSEDAVGIQFYRKAAHLLPEVIAASSLESVQACLLMGIYTLPVDASGLAYIYLNLALKLAIQNGMHRKHPANDIDARIRETRNRVWWALYTIEQ
;
A
#
# COMPACT_ATOMS: atom_id res chain seq x y z
N MET A 1 -0.46 -59.86 -23.49
CA MET A 1 0.87 -59.42 -23.01
C MET A 1 0.72 -58.03 -22.41
N HIS A 2 0.95 -57.94 -21.10
CA HIS A 2 1.21 -56.74 -20.26
C HIS A 2 2.29 -55.82 -20.88
N ALA A 3 2.56 -54.55 -20.51
CA ALA A 3 1.96 -53.47 -19.72
C ALA A 3 2.91 -52.24 -19.84
N THR A 4 2.35 -51.02 -19.71
CA THR A 4 2.86 -49.78 -19.05
C THR A 4 4.31 -49.26 -19.15
N SER A 5 4.44 -47.96 -19.49
CA SER A 5 5.30 -46.90 -18.85
C SER A 5 5.11 -45.60 -19.65
N SER A 6 4.44 -44.50 -19.26
CA SER A 6 4.36 -43.63 -18.06
C SER A 6 5.55 -42.70 -17.78
N SER A 7 5.31 -41.41 -18.06
CA SER A 7 5.57 -40.23 -17.22
C SER A 7 6.99 -39.98 -16.67
N GLN A 8 7.71 -39.03 -17.28
CA GLN A 8 8.78 -38.29 -16.59
C GLN A 8 9.04 -36.93 -17.28
N ARG A 9 8.28 -35.89 -16.91
CA ARG A 9 8.61 -34.50 -17.33
C ARG A 9 8.13 -33.39 -16.38
N GLY A 10 7.81 -33.73 -15.13
CA GLY A 10 7.19 -32.80 -14.17
C GLY A 10 7.93 -32.56 -12.85
N VAL A 11 9.11 -33.15 -12.63
CA VAL A 11 9.75 -33.15 -11.29
C VAL A 11 10.93 -32.16 -11.16
N ASP A 12 11.55 -31.74 -12.27
CA ASP A 12 12.83 -30.99 -12.20
C ASP A 12 12.70 -29.49 -11.92
N HIS A 13 11.53 -28.87 -12.11
CA HIS A 13 11.36 -27.42 -11.93
C HIS A 13 11.02 -27.01 -10.48
N GLY A 14 10.34 -27.90 -9.74
CA GLY A 14 10.05 -27.70 -8.32
C GLY A 14 11.29 -27.85 -7.44
N THR A 15 12.19 -28.77 -7.78
CA THR A 15 13.43 -29.06 -7.02
C THR A 15 14.46 -27.94 -7.14
N SER A 16 14.57 -27.30 -8.32
CA SER A 16 15.45 -26.14 -8.53
C SER A 16 15.00 -24.92 -7.71
N THR A 17 13.69 -24.69 -7.64
CA THR A 17 13.12 -23.55 -6.89
C THR A 17 13.22 -23.76 -5.37
N GLN A 18 13.03 -25.00 -4.89
CA GLN A 18 13.25 -25.35 -3.49
C GLN A 18 14.73 -25.28 -3.09
N SER A 19 15.65 -25.69 -3.97
CA SER A 19 17.09 -25.60 -3.71
C SER A 19 17.55 -24.14 -3.56
N LYS A 20 17.08 -23.25 -4.45
CA LYS A 20 17.38 -21.81 -4.38
C LYS A 20 16.83 -21.16 -3.11
N ARG A 21 15.66 -21.60 -2.63
CA ARG A 21 15.06 -21.13 -1.37
C ARG A 21 15.87 -21.58 -0.15
N LEU A 22 16.35 -22.82 -0.15
CA LEU A 22 17.17 -23.35 0.93
C LEU A 22 18.52 -22.63 1.03
N GLU A 23 19.16 -22.38 -0.12
CA GLU A 23 20.44 -21.67 -0.21
C GLU A 23 20.32 -20.20 0.24
N TYR A 24 19.20 -19.54 -0.08
CA TYR A 24 18.90 -18.18 0.38
C TYR A 24 18.69 -18.12 1.90
N LEU A 25 17.92 -19.06 2.46
CA LEU A 25 17.68 -19.15 3.91
C LEU A 25 18.99 -19.43 4.66
N GLU A 26 19.80 -20.35 4.15
CA GLU A 26 21.12 -20.66 4.72
C GLU A 26 22.02 -19.42 4.77
N ARG A 27 21.96 -18.56 3.74
CA ARG A 27 22.73 -17.30 3.69
C ARG A 27 22.27 -16.27 4.73
N ILE A 28 20.96 -16.16 4.98
CA ILE A 28 20.42 -15.27 6.01
C ILE A 28 20.79 -15.77 7.41
N VAL A 29 20.70 -17.08 7.64
CA VAL A 29 21.04 -17.65 8.95
C VAL A 29 22.54 -17.47 9.20
N ARG A 30 23.40 -17.75 8.21
CA ARG A 30 24.86 -17.50 8.32
C ARG A 30 25.21 -16.03 8.56
N SER A 31 24.46 -15.08 8.01
CA SER A 31 24.72 -13.66 8.23
C SER A 31 24.37 -13.18 9.65
N HIS A 32 23.47 -13.88 10.35
CA HIS A 32 23.05 -13.55 11.71
C HIS A 32 23.76 -14.39 12.78
N ALA A 33 24.11 -15.64 12.49
CA ALA A 33 24.64 -16.59 13.46
C ALA A 33 26.17 -16.77 13.45
N GLY A 34 26.88 -16.16 12.49
CA GLY A 34 28.33 -16.32 12.33
C GLY A 34 28.75 -17.66 11.69
N PRO A 35 29.99 -17.75 11.16
CA PRO A 35 30.38 -18.80 10.21
C PRO A 35 30.60 -20.22 10.80
N GLU A 36 30.48 -20.43 12.12
CA GLU A 36 30.77 -21.74 12.76
C GLU A 36 29.60 -22.35 13.55
N MET A 37 28.34 -21.93 13.31
CA MET A 37 27.21 -22.49 14.04
C MET A 37 26.56 -23.69 13.30
N PRO A 38 26.42 -24.87 13.94
CA PRO A 38 25.75 -26.02 13.34
C PRO A 38 24.24 -25.76 13.17
N LEU A 39 23.75 -25.91 11.94
CA LEU A 39 22.34 -25.72 11.54
C LEU A 39 21.48 -26.95 11.90
N ASP A 40 21.42 -27.29 13.18
CA ASP A 40 20.52 -28.35 13.67
C ASP A 40 19.14 -27.80 14.06
N LEU A 41 18.10 -28.61 13.89
CA LEU A 41 16.70 -28.22 14.09
C LEU A 41 16.42 -27.74 15.52
N ASP A 42 17.06 -28.38 16.52
CA ASP A 42 16.92 -27.97 17.91
C ASP A 42 17.57 -26.59 18.18
N THR A 43 18.65 -26.27 17.47
CA THR A 43 19.32 -24.97 17.58
C THR A 43 18.48 -23.85 16.99
N LEU A 44 17.84 -24.11 15.84
CA LEU A 44 16.90 -23.18 15.20
C LEU A 44 15.64 -22.94 16.05
N ARG A 45 15.13 -23.99 16.72
CA ARG A 45 13.98 -23.86 17.62
C ARG A 45 14.29 -22.93 18.80
N ASN A 46 15.43 -23.12 19.45
CA ASN A 46 15.84 -22.29 20.59
C ASN A 46 16.04 -20.80 20.19
N LEU A 47 16.53 -20.54 18.98
CA LEU A 47 16.66 -19.18 18.44
C LEU A 47 15.31 -18.51 18.15
N ALA A 48 14.32 -19.28 17.70
CA ALA A 48 12.96 -18.79 17.50
C ALA A 48 12.30 -18.45 18.85
N ASP A 49 12.45 -19.33 19.85
CA ASP A 49 11.91 -19.11 21.20
C ASP A 49 12.57 -17.89 21.88
N GLU A 50 13.87 -17.66 21.64
CA GLU A 50 14.57 -16.48 22.16
C GLU A 50 14.11 -15.18 21.49
N ALA A 51 13.80 -15.21 20.20
CA ALA A 51 13.26 -14.05 19.48
C ALA A 51 11.86 -13.64 19.96
N ASP A 52 10.99 -14.61 20.26
CA ASP A 52 9.64 -14.36 20.79
C ASP A 52 9.68 -13.82 22.23
N SER A 53 10.66 -14.24 23.03
CA SER A 53 10.84 -13.75 24.40
C SER A 53 11.16 -12.24 24.47
N ARG A 54 11.72 -11.66 23.40
CA ARG A 54 12.07 -10.23 23.31
C ARG A 54 10.90 -9.34 22.89
N HIS A 55 9.73 -9.92 22.54
CA HIS A 55 8.58 -9.17 22.01
C HIS A 55 7.31 -9.18 22.90
N SER A 56 7.40 -9.61 24.15
CA SER A 56 6.27 -9.51 25.10
C SER A 56 6.38 -8.27 25.99
N PRO A 57 5.59 -7.20 25.79
CA PRO A 57 5.43 -6.17 26.79
C PRO A 57 4.54 -6.70 27.92
N SER A 58 5.06 -6.68 29.14
CA SER A 58 4.33 -6.96 30.37
C SER A 58 3.18 -5.97 30.56
N VAL A 59 1.95 -6.46 30.59
CA VAL A 59 0.77 -5.71 31.03
C VAL A 59 0.84 -5.54 32.55
N THR A 60 1.08 -4.31 33.02
CA THR A 60 0.87 -3.92 34.41
C THR A 60 -0.26 -2.89 34.47
N SER A 61 -1.31 -3.27 35.18
CA SER A 61 -2.52 -2.52 35.49
C SER A 61 -2.23 -1.23 36.27
N HIS A 62 -2.70 -0.09 35.76
CA HIS A 62 -3.01 1.10 36.55
C HIS A 62 -4.35 1.66 36.05
N GLU A 63 -5.43 1.09 36.55
CA GLU A 63 -6.72 1.77 36.65
C GLU A 63 -6.67 2.61 37.93
N ASP A 64 -6.68 3.93 37.79
CA ASP A 64 -7.46 4.84 38.62
C ASP A 64 -7.13 6.30 38.25
N GLU A 65 -8.18 7.11 38.22
CA GLU A 65 -8.16 8.58 38.35
C GLU A 65 -7.98 9.45 37.08
N VAL A 66 -8.98 9.46 36.18
CA VAL A 66 -9.42 10.71 35.50
C VAL A 66 -10.94 10.66 35.26
N ASP A 67 -11.73 10.79 36.33
CA ASP A 67 -13.14 11.19 36.22
C ASP A 67 -13.35 12.43 37.08
N LYS A 68 -13.41 13.59 36.42
CA LYS A 68 -14.04 14.86 36.83
C LYS A 68 -13.47 16.02 36.00
N SER A 69 -14.05 16.25 34.83
CA SER A 69 -14.41 17.60 34.32
C SER A 69 -14.74 17.57 32.83
N ILE A 70 -15.88 16.99 32.47
CA ILE A 70 -16.58 17.42 31.25
C ILE A 70 -17.99 17.82 31.65
N THR A 71 -18.12 19.07 32.08
CA THR A 71 -19.42 19.73 32.20
C THR A 71 -19.92 20.00 30.79
N MET A 72 -20.99 19.32 30.37
CA MET A 72 -21.73 19.69 29.15
C MET A 72 -22.42 21.03 29.40
N GLN A 73 -21.82 22.12 28.93
CA GLN A 73 -22.52 23.38 28.75
C GLN A 73 -23.14 23.40 27.35
N SER A 74 -24.47 23.39 27.30
CA SER A 74 -25.26 23.75 26.14
C SER A 74 -24.97 25.21 25.80
N LEU A 75 -24.45 25.48 24.60
CA LEU A 75 -24.35 26.83 24.06
C LEU A 75 -25.17 26.91 22.78
N ASP A 76 -26.19 27.76 22.86
CA ASP A 76 -27.06 28.19 21.80
C ASP A 76 -26.28 28.65 20.55
N GLY A 77 -26.87 28.36 19.39
CA GLY A 77 -26.79 29.16 18.18
C GLY A 77 -25.40 29.67 17.79
N ASN A 78 -24.60 28.82 17.14
CA ASN A 78 -23.70 29.28 16.09
C ASN A 78 -23.34 28.13 15.14
N VAL A 79 -23.29 28.49 13.86
CA VAL A 79 -22.90 27.73 12.66
C VAL A 79 -22.04 26.50 12.98
N MET A 80 -22.58 25.30 12.72
CA MET A 80 -21.81 24.06 12.66
C MET A 80 -20.88 24.14 11.44
N LEU A 81 -19.77 24.85 11.62
CA LEU A 81 -18.59 24.71 10.79
C LEU A 81 -18.26 23.21 10.87
N PHE A 82 -18.42 22.48 9.77
CA PHE A 82 -17.80 21.16 9.60
C PHE A 82 -16.29 21.39 9.46
N ASP A 83 -15.71 21.97 10.51
CA ASP A 83 -14.30 22.19 10.63
C ASP A 83 -13.65 20.81 10.66
N GLU A 84 -12.60 20.71 9.88
CA GLU A 84 -11.68 19.59 9.79
C GLU A 84 -11.58 18.87 11.14
N TYR A 85 -12.08 17.62 11.21
CA TYR A 85 -12.13 16.84 12.45
C TYR A 85 -10.78 16.96 13.19
N TYR A 86 -10.81 17.44 14.44
CA TYR A 86 -9.62 17.66 15.28
C TYR A 86 -8.61 16.51 15.12
N ARG A 87 -7.42 16.83 14.62
CA ARG A 87 -6.32 15.87 14.41
C ARG A 87 -5.19 16.17 15.39
N PRO A 88 -4.70 15.19 16.16
CA PRO A 88 -3.54 15.39 17.02
C PRO A 88 -2.27 15.51 16.16
N ASP A 89 -1.87 16.74 15.83
CA ASP A 89 -0.60 17.00 15.14
C ASP A 89 0.62 16.56 15.98
N GLU A 90 0.46 16.47 17.30
CA GLU A 90 1.48 16.04 18.26
C GLU A 90 1.90 14.56 18.12
N LEU A 91 1.05 13.72 17.51
CA LEU A 91 1.34 12.30 17.28
C LEU A 91 2.05 12.05 15.94
N ARG A 92 2.31 13.09 15.15
CA ARG A 92 2.97 12.97 13.85
C ARG A 92 4.47 12.88 14.02
N SER A 93 5.10 11.94 13.31
CA SER A 93 6.56 11.83 13.26
C SER A 93 7.18 13.15 12.78
N PRO A 94 8.14 13.74 13.52
CA PRO A 94 8.75 15.00 13.14
C PRO A 94 9.67 14.80 11.91
N THR A 95 9.16 15.10 10.72
CA THR A 95 9.83 15.53 9.46
C THR A 95 10.94 14.63 8.86
N GLY A 96 11.49 13.67 9.61
CA GLY A 96 12.60 12.80 9.21
C GLY A 96 12.21 11.67 8.25
N SER A 97 10.92 11.41 8.07
CA SER A 97 10.37 10.41 7.15
C SER A 97 10.30 10.90 5.69
N LEU A 98 10.48 12.21 5.43
CA LEU A 98 10.21 12.81 4.12
C LEU A 98 11.35 12.68 3.10
N VAL A 99 12.57 12.40 3.54
CA VAL A 99 13.79 12.42 2.70
C VAL A 99 13.92 11.23 1.72
N PRO A 100 13.40 10.02 1.99
CA PRO A 100 13.34 8.94 0.99
C PRO A 100 12.15 9.04 0.00
N LEU A 101 11.24 10.01 0.17
CA LEU A 101 9.93 10.02 -0.48
C LEU A 101 9.93 10.52 -1.93
N SER A 102 10.99 11.18 -2.37
CA SER A 102 11.13 11.69 -3.74
C SER A 102 11.84 10.72 -4.70
N SER A 103 12.02 9.47 -4.30
CA SER A 103 12.61 8.43 -5.17
C SER A 103 11.63 7.92 -6.24
N LEU A 104 10.92 8.85 -6.89
CA LEU A 104 10.19 8.59 -8.11
C LEU A 104 11.17 8.13 -9.21
N PRO A 105 10.74 7.23 -10.11
CA PRO A 105 11.57 6.83 -11.23
C PRO A 105 11.74 8.01 -12.21
N PRO A 106 12.56 7.88 -13.27
CA PRO A 106 12.58 8.87 -14.36
C PRO A 106 11.16 9.18 -14.86
N ARG A 107 10.89 10.46 -15.16
CA ARG A 107 9.56 10.95 -15.57
C ARG A 107 8.92 10.11 -16.68
N SER A 108 9.70 9.69 -17.68
CA SER A 108 9.21 8.84 -18.77
C SER A 108 8.62 7.50 -18.29
N ILE A 109 9.19 6.91 -17.24
CA ILE A 109 8.69 5.66 -16.64
C ILE A 109 7.42 5.95 -15.83
N THR A 110 7.41 7.03 -15.04
CA THR A 110 6.22 7.44 -14.28
C THR A 110 5.02 7.69 -15.19
N ASP A 111 5.22 8.49 -16.24
CA ASP A 111 4.16 8.84 -17.21
C ASP A 111 3.64 7.57 -17.92
N PHE A 112 4.54 6.66 -18.30
CA PHE A 112 4.17 5.37 -18.89
C PHE A 112 3.34 4.49 -17.94
N LEU A 113 3.76 4.33 -16.68
CA LEU A 113 3.05 3.49 -15.72
C LEU A 113 1.69 4.09 -15.32
N ILE A 114 1.61 5.42 -15.19
CA ILE A 114 0.34 6.14 -15.00
C ILE A 114 -0.57 5.92 -16.21
N HIS A 115 -0.02 6.00 -17.42
CA HIS A 115 -0.76 5.70 -18.64
C HIS A 115 -1.32 4.27 -18.61
N CYS A 116 -0.50 3.27 -18.33
CA CYS A 116 -0.94 1.87 -18.22
C CYS A 116 -2.02 1.67 -17.16
N PHE A 117 -1.87 2.29 -15.98
CA PHE A 117 -2.87 2.24 -14.91
C PHE A 117 -4.22 2.73 -15.40
N PHE A 118 -4.31 3.94 -15.93
CA PHE A 118 -5.61 4.46 -16.34
C PHE A 118 -6.12 3.77 -17.62
N GLN A 119 -5.25 3.36 -18.55
CA GLN A 119 -5.70 2.69 -19.77
C GLN A 119 -6.38 1.34 -19.49
N HIS A 120 -5.91 0.60 -18.49
CA HIS A 120 -6.38 -0.78 -18.23
C HIS A 120 -7.17 -0.94 -16.93
N ALA A 121 -6.96 -0.04 -15.95
CA ALA A 121 -7.57 -0.11 -14.63
C ALA A 121 -8.72 0.90 -14.43
N GLU A 122 -8.79 1.99 -15.22
CA GLU A 122 -9.84 3.03 -15.08
C GLU A 122 -11.26 2.49 -15.27
N ALA A 123 -11.41 1.46 -16.11
CA ALA A 123 -12.69 0.77 -16.30
C ALA A 123 -13.28 0.21 -14.98
N ASN A 124 -12.41 -0.10 -14.00
CA ASN A 124 -12.81 -0.67 -12.72
C ASN A 124 -12.57 0.29 -11.54
N TYR A 125 -11.66 1.26 -11.67
CA TYR A 125 -11.14 2.04 -10.54
C TYR A 125 -11.06 3.55 -10.84
N SER A 126 -12.21 4.19 -10.98
CA SER A 126 -12.28 5.65 -11.22
C SER A 126 -12.14 6.49 -9.95
N PHE A 127 -11.32 6.05 -8.99
CA PHE A 127 -11.17 6.70 -7.68
C PHE A 127 -10.33 7.95 -7.72
N VAL A 128 -9.42 8.05 -8.68
CA VAL A 128 -8.43 9.11 -8.79
C VAL A 128 -8.65 9.85 -10.10
N ASP A 129 -8.61 11.17 -10.04
CA ASP A 129 -8.69 12.00 -11.22
C ASP A 129 -7.33 12.06 -11.93
N ARG A 130 -7.32 11.75 -13.24
CA ARG A 130 -6.09 11.65 -14.04
C ARG A 130 -5.34 12.98 -14.13
N ASP A 131 -6.02 14.06 -14.51
CA ASP A 131 -5.38 15.35 -14.74
C ASP A 131 -4.82 15.92 -13.44
N TRP A 132 -5.57 15.76 -12.35
CA TRP A 132 -5.14 16.15 -11.03
C TRP A 132 -3.91 15.36 -10.59
N LEU A 133 -3.89 14.02 -10.76
CA LEU A 133 -2.72 13.20 -10.43
C LEU A 133 -1.49 13.62 -11.23
N CYS A 134 -1.62 13.81 -12.55
CA CYS A 134 -0.51 14.28 -13.39
C CYS A 134 0.02 15.63 -12.88
N SER A 135 -0.88 16.56 -12.53
CA SER A 135 -0.48 17.86 -11.98
C SER A 135 0.27 17.72 -10.64
N GLN A 136 -0.15 16.80 -9.77
CA GLN A 136 0.57 16.53 -8.51
C GLN A 136 1.96 15.95 -8.77
N VAL A 137 2.07 15.00 -9.70
CA VAL A 137 3.34 14.40 -10.11
C VAL A 137 4.27 15.46 -10.71
N ASP A 138 3.73 16.38 -11.52
CA ASP A 138 4.49 17.50 -12.07
C ASP A 138 5.12 18.36 -10.98
N VAL A 139 4.33 18.75 -9.97
CA VAL A 139 4.81 19.52 -8.81
C VAL A 139 5.93 18.77 -8.06
N VAL A 140 5.79 17.45 -7.88
CA VAL A 140 6.80 16.63 -7.19
C VAL A 140 8.12 16.62 -7.97
N TYR A 141 8.08 16.55 -9.30
CA TYR A 141 9.29 16.58 -10.14
C TYR A 141 9.94 17.96 -10.21
N GLU A 142 9.14 19.03 -10.24
CA GLU A 142 9.64 20.40 -10.33
C GLU A 142 10.22 20.90 -9.01
N ASN A 143 9.58 20.57 -7.88
CA ASN A 143 10.02 21.00 -6.57
C ASN A 143 9.88 19.91 -5.50
N PRO A 144 10.76 18.90 -5.50
CA PRO A 144 10.75 17.82 -4.50
C PRO A 144 10.90 18.31 -3.05
N MET A 145 11.47 19.51 -2.85
CA MET A 145 11.74 20.07 -1.52
C MET A 145 10.52 20.78 -0.91
N ALA A 146 9.48 21.01 -1.69
CA ALA A 146 8.22 21.59 -1.20
C ALA A 146 7.28 20.56 -0.56
N LEU A 147 7.62 19.27 -0.60
CA LEU A 147 6.79 18.22 -0.06
C LEU A 147 6.59 18.38 1.44
N SER A 148 5.32 18.42 1.85
CA SER A 148 4.90 18.55 3.22
C SER A 148 4.23 17.27 3.72
N ASN A 149 3.96 17.19 5.02
CA ASN A 149 3.19 16.08 5.59
C ASN A 149 1.76 15.96 5.00
N ARG A 150 1.24 17.02 4.37
CA ARG A 150 -0.08 16.99 3.73
C ARG A 150 -0.07 16.18 2.43
N ASP A 151 1.10 16.05 1.80
CA ASP A 151 1.26 15.41 0.49
C ASP A 151 1.54 13.90 0.61
N ILE A 152 1.70 13.40 1.83
CA ILE A 152 2.03 11.98 2.09
C ILE A 152 0.97 11.03 1.52
N GLY A 153 -0.31 11.38 1.67
CA GLY A 153 -1.41 10.62 1.06
C GLY A 153 -1.25 10.52 -0.45
N THR A 154 -1.00 11.67 -1.11
CA THR A 154 -0.77 11.77 -2.55
C THR A 154 0.45 10.96 -3.00
N LEU A 155 1.55 11.01 -2.25
CA LEU A 155 2.78 10.27 -2.56
C LEU A 155 2.58 8.75 -2.43
N SER A 156 1.96 8.29 -1.33
CA SER A 156 1.66 6.88 -1.12
C SER A 156 0.75 6.36 -2.23
N MET A 157 -0.34 7.09 -2.52
CA MET A 157 -1.24 6.80 -3.63
C MET A 157 -0.49 6.74 -4.97
N THR A 158 0.40 7.69 -5.25
CA THR A 158 1.19 7.72 -6.49
C THR A 158 2.06 6.48 -6.61
N PHE A 159 2.79 6.11 -5.56
CA PHE A 159 3.59 4.87 -5.56
C PHE A 159 2.73 3.62 -5.77
N THR A 160 1.53 3.57 -5.16
CA THR A 160 0.61 2.46 -5.40
C THR A 160 0.11 2.42 -6.85
N ILE A 161 -0.20 3.56 -7.46
CA ILE A 161 -0.58 3.65 -8.87
C ILE A 161 0.56 3.17 -9.76
N LEU A 162 1.81 3.53 -9.48
CA LEU A 162 2.97 3.01 -10.20
C LEU A 162 3.10 1.50 -10.06
N ALA A 163 2.87 0.95 -8.86
CA ALA A 163 2.88 -0.48 -8.61
C ALA A 163 1.77 -1.24 -9.36
N ILE A 164 0.58 -0.66 -9.47
CA ILE A 164 -0.50 -1.24 -10.28
C ILE A 164 -0.18 -1.10 -11.77
N GLY A 165 0.39 0.03 -12.19
CA GLY A 165 0.82 0.27 -13.57
C GLY A 165 1.81 -0.80 -14.06
N THR A 166 2.72 -1.28 -13.20
CA THR A 166 3.63 -2.38 -13.58
C THR A 166 2.89 -3.69 -13.82
N GLN A 167 1.76 -3.95 -13.14
CA GLN A 167 0.94 -5.13 -13.40
C GLN A 167 0.28 -5.10 -14.78
N TYR A 168 0.10 -3.92 -15.39
CA TYR A 168 -0.52 -3.77 -16.71
C TYR A 168 0.47 -3.43 -17.83
N ALA A 169 1.75 -3.17 -17.51
CA ALA A 169 2.78 -2.79 -18.48
C ALA A 169 2.97 -3.81 -19.62
N TYR A 170 2.74 -5.10 -19.34
CA TYR A 170 2.84 -6.15 -20.36
C TYR A 170 1.74 -6.03 -21.44
N LEU A 171 0.55 -5.53 -21.11
CA LEU A 171 -0.56 -5.38 -22.08
C LEU A 171 -0.23 -4.40 -23.19
N GLU A 172 0.48 -3.31 -22.86
CA GLU A 172 0.94 -2.33 -23.84
C GLU A 172 1.99 -2.95 -24.78
N SER A 173 2.87 -3.80 -24.25
CA SER A 173 3.87 -4.49 -25.07
C SER A 173 3.28 -5.49 -26.06
N ILE A 174 2.14 -6.09 -25.72
CA ILE A 174 1.36 -6.97 -26.59
C ILE A 174 0.65 -6.15 -27.67
N ALA A 175 0.05 -5.02 -27.30
CA ALA A 175 -0.64 -4.12 -28.24
C ALA A 175 0.31 -3.54 -29.31
N GLU A 176 1.57 -3.26 -28.94
CA GLU A 176 2.62 -2.81 -29.87
C GLU A 176 3.19 -3.93 -30.77
N GLY A 177 2.70 -5.18 -30.66
CA GLY A 177 3.17 -6.30 -31.48
C GLY A 177 4.60 -6.76 -31.20
N LYS A 178 5.20 -6.34 -30.07
CA LYS A 178 6.53 -6.78 -29.63
C LYS A 178 6.44 -8.16 -28.96
N SER A 179 6.14 -9.19 -29.73
CA SER A 179 6.14 -10.57 -29.25
C SER A 179 7.58 -11.09 -29.04
N THR A 180 8.15 -10.91 -27.86
CA THR A 180 9.39 -11.61 -27.49
C THR A 180 9.07 -13.01 -26.97
N THR A 181 9.02 -13.98 -27.87
CA THR A 181 8.68 -15.40 -27.64
C THR A 181 9.76 -16.21 -26.88
N SER A 182 10.63 -15.58 -26.09
CA SER A 182 11.67 -16.30 -25.31
C SER A 182 12.28 -15.51 -24.14
N ALA A 183 11.68 -14.37 -23.75
CA ALA A 183 12.12 -13.52 -22.63
C ALA A 183 11.02 -13.30 -21.56
N GLY A 184 9.93 -14.09 -21.63
CA GLY A 184 8.73 -13.93 -20.78
C GLY A 184 9.03 -14.04 -19.29
N ASP A 185 9.78 -15.06 -18.87
CA ASP A 185 10.06 -15.27 -17.45
C ASP A 185 10.96 -14.17 -16.86
N SER A 186 12.05 -13.78 -17.53
CA SER A 186 12.98 -12.79 -16.98
C SER A 186 12.38 -11.38 -16.92
N LYS A 187 11.57 -10.99 -17.91
CA LYS A 187 10.92 -9.68 -17.94
C LYS A 187 9.77 -9.60 -16.93
N GLN A 188 8.93 -10.63 -16.84
CA GLN A 188 7.85 -10.69 -15.86
C GLN A 188 8.37 -10.69 -14.42
N PHE A 189 9.40 -11.48 -14.12
CA PHE A 189 10.06 -11.42 -12.80
C PHE A 189 10.65 -10.04 -12.48
N SER A 190 11.14 -9.31 -13.49
CA SER A 190 11.66 -7.96 -13.31
C SER A 190 10.56 -6.92 -13.07
N GLU A 191 9.43 -7.03 -13.79
CA GLU A 191 8.27 -6.15 -13.63
C GLU A 191 7.62 -6.36 -12.25
N ASP A 192 7.47 -7.61 -11.81
CA ASP A 192 6.98 -7.97 -10.48
C ASP A 192 7.89 -7.41 -9.39
N ALA A 193 9.21 -7.53 -9.56
CA ALA A 193 10.18 -6.98 -8.61
C ALA A 193 10.08 -5.44 -8.52
N VAL A 194 9.90 -4.74 -9.65
CA VAL A 194 9.76 -3.28 -9.67
C VAL A 194 8.45 -2.84 -9.02
N GLY A 195 7.34 -3.50 -9.34
CA GLY A 195 6.03 -3.22 -8.72
C GLY A 195 6.08 -3.38 -7.20
N ILE A 196 6.71 -4.45 -6.71
CA ILE A 196 6.90 -4.68 -5.26
C ILE A 196 7.70 -3.56 -4.60
N GLN A 197 8.71 -2.99 -5.27
CA GLN A 197 9.49 -1.88 -4.71
C GLN A 197 8.65 -0.61 -4.57
N PHE A 198 7.80 -0.29 -5.55
CA PHE A 198 6.88 0.84 -5.44
C PHE A 198 5.84 0.61 -4.34
N TYR A 199 5.25 -0.59 -4.28
CA TYR A 199 4.34 -0.95 -3.19
C TYR A 199 4.99 -0.82 -1.81
N ARG A 200 6.24 -1.28 -1.63
CA ARG A 200 6.97 -1.13 -0.36
C ARG A 200 7.16 0.32 0.05
N LYS A 201 7.42 1.23 -0.90
CA LYS A 201 7.49 2.67 -0.63
C LYS A 201 6.14 3.22 -0.19
N ALA A 202 5.05 2.83 -0.86
CA ALA A 202 3.70 3.23 -0.47
C ALA A 202 3.34 2.71 0.93
N ALA A 203 3.64 1.45 1.24
CA ALA A 203 3.38 0.83 2.53
C ALA A 203 4.25 1.40 3.66
N HIS A 204 5.47 1.85 3.36
CA HIS A 204 6.33 2.52 4.33
C HIS A 204 5.72 3.85 4.82
N LEU A 205 4.95 4.52 3.97
CA LEU A 205 4.23 5.76 4.28
C LEU A 205 2.95 5.55 5.08
N LEU A 206 2.52 4.30 5.28
CA LEU A 206 1.19 3.99 5.80
C LEU A 206 0.90 4.64 7.18
N PRO A 207 1.80 4.65 8.17
CA PRO A 207 1.53 5.27 9.46
C PRO A 207 1.17 6.76 9.32
N GLU A 208 1.92 7.48 8.50
CA GLU A 208 1.73 8.89 8.22
C GLU A 208 0.49 9.13 7.34
N VAL A 209 0.19 8.23 6.40
CA VAL A 209 -1.06 8.23 5.63
C VAL A 209 -2.28 8.13 6.56
N ILE A 210 -2.24 7.22 7.54
CA ILE A 210 -3.30 7.04 8.54
C ILE A 210 -3.43 8.32 9.39
N ALA A 211 -2.32 8.91 9.84
CA ALA A 211 -2.31 10.14 10.62
C ALA A 211 -2.74 11.39 9.81
N ALA A 212 -2.50 11.40 8.50
CA ALA A 212 -2.98 12.44 7.60
C ALA A 212 -4.51 12.37 7.45
N SER A 213 -5.05 11.15 7.33
CA SER A 213 -6.48 10.88 7.19
C SER A 213 -7.16 11.82 6.19
N SER A 214 -6.55 12.06 5.03
CA SER A 214 -7.11 12.89 3.95
C SER A 214 -7.93 12.05 2.96
N LEU A 215 -8.52 12.68 1.95
CA LEU A 215 -9.15 11.95 0.83
C LEU A 215 -8.13 11.04 0.13
N GLU A 216 -6.93 11.56 -0.09
CA GLU A 216 -5.81 10.86 -0.70
C GLU A 216 -5.34 9.71 0.18
N SER A 217 -5.43 9.83 1.51
CA SER A 217 -5.18 8.70 2.41
C SER A 217 -6.16 7.56 2.20
N VAL A 218 -7.46 7.87 2.02
CA VAL A 218 -8.48 6.86 1.73
C VAL A 218 -8.21 6.20 0.38
N GLN A 219 -7.90 7.00 -0.65
CA GLN A 219 -7.58 6.50 -1.99
C GLN A 219 -6.32 5.64 -1.98
N ALA A 220 -5.27 6.04 -1.26
CA ALA A 220 -4.04 5.27 -1.09
C ALA A 220 -4.33 3.89 -0.47
N CYS A 221 -5.06 3.83 0.64
CA CYS A 221 -5.43 2.55 1.28
C CYS A 221 -6.31 1.68 0.37
N LEU A 222 -7.28 2.26 -0.33
CA LEU A 222 -8.11 1.54 -1.30
C LEU A 222 -7.27 0.92 -2.42
N LEU A 223 -6.38 1.72 -3.02
CA LEU A 223 -5.50 1.26 -4.09
C LEU A 223 -4.47 0.23 -3.59
N MET A 224 -4.00 0.34 -2.34
CA MET A 224 -3.10 -0.67 -1.76
C MET A 224 -3.82 -2.01 -1.61
N GLY A 225 -5.09 -2.00 -1.21
CA GLY A 225 -5.93 -3.20 -1.20
C GLY A 225 -6.09 -3.80 -2.60
N ILE A 226 -6.34 -2.96 -3.61
CA ILE A 226 -6.47 -3.41 -5.01
C ILE A 226 -5.18 -4.01 -5.54
N TYR A 227 -4.03 -3.39 -5.25
CA TYR A 227 -2.73 -3.90 -5.67
C TYR A 227 -2.45 -5.30 -5.10
N THR A 228 -2.85 -5.56 -3.85
CA THR A 228 -2.58 -6.85 -3.19
C THR A 228 -3.57 -7.95 -3.56
N LEU A 229 -4.76 -7.63 -4.08
CA LEU A 229 -5.76 -8.65 -4.47
C LEU A 229 -5.21 -9.76 -5.39
N PRO A 230 -4.45 -9.48 -6.47
CA PRO A 230 -3.89 -10.52 -7.33
C PRO A 230 -2.71 -11.28 -6.71
N VAL A 231 -2.06 -10.69 -5.70
CA VAL A 231 -0.77 -11.15 -5.14
C VAL A 231 -0.95 -11.93 -3.83
N ASP A 232 -1.99 -11.60 -3.05
CA ASP A 232 -2.32 -12.19 -1.75
C ASP A 232 -3.84 -12.19 -1.53
N ALA A 233 -4.48 -13.33 -1.79
CA ALA A 233 -5.90 -13.38 -2.12
C ALA A 233 -6.91 -13.18 -0.97
N SER A 234 -6.53 -12.83 0.27
CA SER A 234 -7.55 -12.53 1.29
C SER A 234 -7.13 -11.80 2.56
N GLY A 235 -5.87 -11.87 3.00
CA GLY A 235 -5.45 -11.28 4.27
C GLY A 235 -5.19 -9.78 4.16
N LEU A 236 -4.12 -9.42 3.46
CA LEU A 236 -3.62 -8.06 3.46
C LEU A 236 -4.51 -7.08 2.68
N ALA A 237 -5.11 -7.55 1.58
CA ALA A 237 -6.09 -6.79 0.82
C ALA A 237 -7.29 -6.38 1.69
N TYR A 238 -7.85 -7.32 2.47
CA TYR A 238 -8.99 -7.05 3.36
C TYR A 238 -8.65 -6.02 4.44
N ILE A 239 -7.44 -6.09 5.00
CA ILE A 239 -6.95 -5.11 5.99
C ILE A 239 -6.91 -3.70 5.40
N TYR A 240 -6.36 -3.53 4.19
CA TYR A 240 -6.29 -2.22 3.53
C TYR A 240 -7.67 -1.68 3.15
N LEU A 241 -8.57 -2.52 2.65
CA LEU A 241 -9.93 -2.13 2.31
C LEU A 241 -10.73 -1.69 3.55
N ASN A 242 -10.60 -2.44 4.66
CA ASN A 242 -11.21 -2.06 5.94
C ASN A 242 -10.63 -0.76 6.49
N LEU A 243 -9.32 -0.58 6.37
CA LEU A 243 -8.65 0.65 6.79
C LEU A 243 -9.16 1.84 5.96
N ALA A 244 -9.26 1.70 4.64
CA ALA A 244 -9.81 2.72 3.75
C ALA A 244 -11.25 3.07 4.14
N LEU A 245 -12.10 2.07 4.42
CA LEU A 245 -13.47 2.29 4.87
C LEU A 245 -13.52 3.07 6.20
N LYS A 246 -12.71 2.70 7.19
CA LYS A 246 -12.63 3.41 8.48
C LYS A 246 -12.16 4.86 8.30
N LEU A 247 -11.15 5.09 7.47
CA LEU A 247 -10.68 6.43 7.13
C LEU A 247 -11.75 7.24 6.38
N ALA A 248 -12.52 6.62 5.48
CA ALA A 248 -13.63 7.28 4.77
C ALA A 248 -14.75 7.71 5.73
N ILE A 249 -15.08 6.85 6.71
CA ILE A 249 -16.04 7.17 7.77
C ILE A 249 -15.51 8.30 8.65
N GLN A 250 -14.25 8.25 9.08
CA GLN A 250 -13.59 9.30 9.86
C GLN A 250 -13.59 10.65 9.12
N ASN A 251 -13.40 10.63 7.80
CA ASN A 251 -13.49 11.80 6.93
C ASN A 251 -14.92 12.32 6.69
N GLY A 252 -15.94 11.66 7.25
CA GLY A 252 -17.33 12.02 7.04
C GLY A 252 -17.85 11.77 5.62
N MET A 253 -17.18 10.95 4.81
CA MET A 253 -17.59 10.69 3.41
C MET A 253 -18.94 9.97 3.29
N HIS A 254 -19.37 9.30 4.35
CA HIS A 254 -20.69 8.67 4.48
C HIS A 254 -21.84 9.67 4.66
N ARG A 255 -21.55 10.96 4.87
CA ARG A 255 -22.54 12.01 5.14
C ARG A 255 -22.76 12.86 3.90
N LYS A 256 -23.98 13.36 3.73
CA LYS A 256 -24.28 14.34 2.68
C LYS A 256 -23.60 15.67 3.02
N HIS A 257 -22.63 16.07 2.21
CA HIS A 257 -21.96 17.35 2.38
C HIS A 257 -22.81 18.49 1.80
N PRO A 258 -22.93 19.66 2.48
CA PRO A 258 -23.61 20.82 1.91
C PRO A 258 -22.91 21.26 0.61
N ALA A 259 -23.69 21.58 -0.43
CA ALA A 259 -23.17 21.77 -1.79
C ALA A 259 -22.31 23.03 -1.98
N ASN A 260 -22.27 23.94 -0.99
CA ASN A 260 -21.70 25.27 -1.14
C ASN A 260 -20.26 25.41 -0.65
N ASP A 261 -19.70 24.43 0.07
CA ASP A 261 -18.43 24.59 0.78
C ASP A 261 -17.24 23.87 0.13
N ILE A 262 -17.49 22.98 -0.84
CA ILE A 262 -16.44 22.16 -1.49
C ILE A 262 -16.59 22.23 -3.01
N ASP A 263 -15.44 22.31 -3.70
CA ASP A 263 -15.34 22.18 -5.15
C ASP A 263 -16.10 20.95 -5.68
N ALA A 264 -16.78 21.13 -6.80
CA ALA A 264 -17.65 20.10 -7.37
C ALA A 264 -16.87 18.82 -7.73
N ARG A 265 -15.62 18.95 -8.19
CA ARG A 265 -14.76 17.83 -8.56
C ARG A 265 -14.39 17.00 -7.33
N ILE A 266 -13.95 17.66 -6.25
CA ILE A 266 -13.59 17.01 -4.99
C ILE A 266 -14.80 16.30 -4.39
N ARG A 267 -15.98 16.92 -4.42
CA ARG A 267 -17.22 16.32 -3.93
C ARG A 267 -17.60 15.06 -4.71
N GLU A 268 -17.49 15.09 -6.03
CA GLU A 268 -17.75 13.94 -6.89
C GLU A 268 -16.78 12.79 -6.57
N THR A 269 -15.48 13.07 -6.47
CA THR A 269 -14.47 12.07 -6.11
C THR A 269 -14.75 11.44 -4.73
N ARG A 270 -15.08 12.26 -3.72
CA ARG A 270 -15.44 11.78 -2.38
C ARG A 270 -16.63 10.82 -2.41
N ASN A 271 -17.70 11.20 -3.13
CA ASN A 271 -18.88 10.36 -3.27
C ASN A 271 -18.55 9.03 -3.94
N ARG A 272 -17.76 9.09 -5.02
CA ARG A 272 -17.37 7.91 -5.78
C ARG A 272 -16.52 6.94 -4.97
N VAL A 273 -15.52 7.43 -4.24
CA VAL A 273 -14.69 6.63 -3.34
C VAL A 273 -15.54 5.99 -2.24
N TRP A 274 -16.46 6.75 -1.64
CA TRP A 274 -17.37 6.22 -0.62
C TRP A 274 -18.24 5.08 -1.15
N TRP A 275 -18.92 5.28 -2.28
CA TRP A 275 -19.80 4.26 -2.83
C TRP A 275 -19.04 3.01 -3.26
N ALA A 276 -17.83 3.16 -3.80
CA ALA A 276 -16.98 2.03 -4.14
C ALA A 276 -16.61 1.20 -2.90
N LEU A 277 -16.14 1.84 -1.83
CA LEU A 277 -15.81 1.15 -0.57
C LEU A 277 -17.04 0.47 0.04
N TYR A 278 -18.19 1.14 0.02
CA TYR A 278 -19.43 0.57 0.53
C TYR A 278 -19.86 -0.69 -0.24
N THR A 279 -19.68 -0.71 -1.56
CA THR A 279 -19.99 -1.88 -2.39
C THR A 279 -18.98 -3.02 -2.21
N ILE A 280 -17.71 -2.72 -1.94
CA ILE A 280 -16.67 -3.74 -1.73
C ILE A 280 -16.82 -4.47 -0.39
N GLU A 281 -17.34 -3.80 0.64
CA GLU A 281 -17.53 -4.39 1.98
C GLU A 281 -18.82 -5.25 2.11
N GLN A 282 -19.81 -5.05 1.23
CA GLN A 282 -21.06 -5.83 1.21
C GLN A 282 -20.89 -7.23 0.64
#